data_AF-A0AAD9L5L1-F1
#
_entry.id   AF-A0AAD9L5L1-F1
#
_cell.length_a   1.000
_cell.length_b   1.000
_cell.length_c   1.000
_cell.angle_alpha   90.00
_cell.angle_beta   90.00
_cell.angle_gamma   90.00
#
_symmetry.space_group_name_H-M   'P 1'
#
loop_
_entity.id
_entity.type
_entity.pdbx_description
1 polymer ?
#
loop_
_entity_poly.entity_id
_entity_poly.type
_entity_poly.pdbx_seq_one_letter_code
_entity_poly.pdbx_strand_id
1 'polypeptide(L)'
;MPRPVSDRIMTMRLPLSKDNFATIISVCAPTMTNPNENKEAFYNQLASVRSGIRCTDKLLLIEDFNARVGRDNDKWPLVMGKHGIEKCNSNGASAGSVL
;
A
#
# COMPACT_ATOMS: atom_id res chain seq x y z
N MET A 1 4.52 -11.81 -11.97
CA MET A 1 4.54 -12.38 -10.60
C MET A 1 5.10 -11.35 -9.63
N PRO A 2 4.52 -11.21 -8.42
CA PRO A 2 5.04 -10.32 -7.40
C PRO A 2 6.47 -10.67 -6.99
N ARG A 3 7.27 -9.66 -6.67
CA ARG A 3 8.66 -9.75 -6.22
C ARG A 3 8.79 -9.04 -4.88
N PRO A 4 9.15 -9.74 -3.80
CA PRO A 4 9.44 -9.10 -2.53
C PRO A 4 10.74 -8.30 -2.65
N VAL A 5 10.76 -7.08 -2.12
CA VAL A 5 11.96 -6.25 -1.99
C VAL A 5 12.41 -6.20 -0.53
N SER A 6 11.45 -6.11 0.39
CA SER A 6 11.63 -6.26 1.83
C SER A 6 10.31 -6.68 2.47
N ASP A 7 10.31 -6.90 3.79
CA ASP A 7 9.09 -7.18 4.57
C ASP A 7 8.01 -6.10 4.41
N ARG A 8 8.39 -4.89 3.99
CA ARG A 8 7.51 -3.72 3.86
C ARG A 8 7.30 -3.26 2.43
N ILE A 9 8.00 -3.82 1.44
CA ILE A 9 7.91 -3.39 0.04
C ILE A 9 7.84 -4.62 -0.86
N MET A 10 6.77 -4.69 -1.66
CA MET A 10 6.60 -5.69 -2.71
C MET A 10 6.35 -4.97 -4.04
N THR A 11 6.87 -5.52 -5.13
CA THR A 11 6.65 -4.97 -6.48
C THR A 11 6.02 -6.01 -7.38
N MET A 12 5.22 -5.59 -8.35
CA MET A 12 4.72 -6.47 -9.40
C MET A 12 4.61 -5.71 -10.71
N ARG A 13 5.19 -6.25 -11.77
CA ARG A 13 5.03 -5.73 -13.12
C ARG A 13 3.98 -6.55 -13.86
N LEU A 14 2.94 -5.89 -14.32
CA LEU A 14 1.80 -6.48 -15.05
C LEU A 14 1.77 -5.95 -16.49
N PRO A 15 1.66 -6.83 -17.50
CA PRO A 15 1.34 -6.39 -18.86
C PRO A 15 -0.09 -5.85 -18.92
N LEU A 16 -0.29 -4.71 -19.57
CA LEU A 16 -1.61 -4.11 -19.83
C LEU A 16 -2.05 -4.33 -21.28
N SER A 17 -1.16 -4.02 -22.22
CA SER A 17 -1.36 -4.20 -23.66
C SER A 17 0.01 -4.34 -24.34
N LYS A 18 0.06 -4.42 -25.67
CA LYS A 18 1.31 -4.58 -26.42
C LYS A 18 2.31 -3.49 -26.01
N ASP A 19 3.44 -3.92 -25.45
CA ASP A 19 4.53 -3.09 -24.92
C ASP A 19 4.16 -2.09 -23.82
N ASN A 20 2.96 -2.21 -23.22
CA ASN A 20 2.50 -1.37 -22.13
C ASN A 20 2.39 -2.18 -20.84
N PHE A 21 2.92 -1.63 -19.74
CA PHE A 21 3.01 -2.31 -18.46
C PHE A 21 2.58 -1.37 -17.34
N ALA A 22 2.02 -1.94 -16.29
CA ALA A 22 1.91 -1.30 -14.99
C ALA A 22 2.94 -1.91 -14.04
N THR A 23 3.67 -1.08 -13.32
CA THR A 23 4.39 -1.50 -12.11
C THR A 23 3.59 -1.08 -10.90
N ILE A 24 3.21 -2.07 -10.10
CA ILE A 24 2.57 -1.91 -8.80
C ILE A 24 3.65 -2.01 -7.74
N ILE A 25 3.71 -1.04 -6.83
CA ILE A 25 4.47 -1.12 -5.59
C ILE A 25 3.46 -1.20 -4.45
N SER A 26 3.47 -2.29 -3.69
CA SER A 26 2.74 -2.41 -2.43
C SER A 26 3.69 -2.06 -1.29
N VAL A 27 3.30 -1.11 -0.44
CA VAL A 27 4.12 -0.66 0.69
C VAL A 27 3.38 -0.74 2.02
N CYS A 28 4.07 -1.13 3.08
CA CYS A 28 3.59 -1.01 4.46
C CYS A 28 4.45 0.03 5.18
N ALA A 29 3.93 1.25 5.32
CA ALA A 29 4.65 2.36 5.93
C ALA A 29 5.11 2.02 7.37
N PRO A 30 6.27 2.51 7.80
CA PRO A 30 6.71 2.41 9.19
C PRO A 30 5.78 3.22 10.10
N THR A 31 5.45 2.68 11.27
CA THR A 31 4.65 3.41 12.28
C THR A 31 5.41 4.63 12.82
N MET A 32 4.69 5.62 13.33
CA MET A 32 5.29 6.82 13.95
C MET A 32 6.24 6.48 15.11
N THR A 33 5.99 5.38 15.82
CA THR A 33 6.80 4.89 16.93
C THR A 33 8.10 4.21 16.52
N ASN A 34 8.30 3.91 15.23
CA ASN A 34 9.57 3.34 14.78
C ASN A 34 10.72 4.35 14.94
N PRO A 35 11.94 3.87 15.24
CA PRO A 35 13.15 4.69 15.18
C PRO A 35 13.30 5.41 13.84
N ASN A 36 13.88 6.61 13.86
CA ASN A 36 14.07 7.40 12.65
C ASN A 36 14.95 6.70 11.62
N GLU A 37 15.98 5.98 12.06
CA GLU A 37 16.85 5.15 11.22
C GLU A 37 16.03 4.14 10.39
N ASN A 38 15.05 3.48 11.01
CA ASN A 38 14.19 2.51 10.31
C ASN A 38 13.26 3.20 9.30
N LYS A 39 12.77 4.42 9.61
CA LYS A 39 11.95 5.21 8.69
C LYS A 39 12.77 5.65 7.49
N GLU A 40 13.96 6.21 7.72
CA GLU A 40 14.88 6.64 6.67
C GLU A 40 15.29 5.48 5.78
N ALA A 41 15.66 4.33 6.36
CA ALA A 41 15.97 3.12 5.62
C ALA A 41 14.80 2.69 4.71
N PHE A 42 13.57 2.72 5.23
CA PHE A 42 12.37 2.44 4.44
C PHE A 42 12.19 3.41 3.27
N TYR A 43 12.26 4.72 3.52
CA TYR A 43 12.08 5.73 2.47
C TYR A 43 13.20 5.69 1.42
N ASN A 44 14.44 5.43 1.83
CA ASN A 44 15.58 5.24 0.92
C ASN A 44 15.38 4.00 0.05
N GLN A 45 14.92 2.89 0.62
CA GLN A 45 14.62 1.67 -0.12
C GLN A 45 13.47 1.89 -1.12
N LEU A 46 12.40 2.58 -0.71
CA LEU A 46 11.30 2.94 -1.60
C LEU A 46 11.75 3.84 -2.75
N ALA A 47 12.61 4.82 -2.48
CA ALA A 47 13.19 5.69 -3.50
C ALA A 47 14.04 4.90 -4.51
N SER A 48 14.83 3.93 -4.03
CA SER A 48 15.62 3.03 -4.87
C SER A 48 14.74 2.12 -5.75
N VAL A 49 13.65 1.58 -5.19
CA VAL A 49 12.68 0.82 -5.99
C VAL A 49 12.06 1.69 -7.06
N ARG A 50 11.61 2.89 -6.71
CA ARG A 50 11.00 3.83 -7.65
C ARG A 50 11.95 4.21 -8.79
N SER A 51 13.24 4.44 -8.50
CA SER A 51 14.22 4.81 -9.52
C SER A 51 14.57 3.66 -10.48
N GLY A 52 14.41 2.41 -10.05
CA GLY A 52 14.58 1.22 -10.90
C GLY A 52 13.41 0.94 -11.85
N ILE A 53 12.29 1.65 -11.72
CA ILE A 53 11.10 1.43 -12.56
C ILE A 53 11.30 2.10 -13.92
N ARG A 54 10.91 1.38 -14.97
CA ARG A 54 10.99 1.88 -16.35
C ARG A 54 10.07 3.09 -16.50
N CYS A 55 10.55 4.17 -17.10
CA CYS A 55 9.76 5.39 -17.33
C CYS A 55 8.52 5.18 -18.21
N THR A 56 8.48 4.11 -19.00
CA THR A 56 7.33 3.72 -19.84
C THR A 56 6.25 2.97 -19.08
N ASP A 57 6.55 2.44 -17.90
CA ASP A 57 5.57 1.73 -17.09
C ASP A 57 4.66 2.73 -16.37
N LYS A 58 3.35 2.44 -16.36
CA LYS A 58 2.42 3.13 -15.47
C LYS A 58 2.73 2.73 -14.02
N LEU A 59 2.88 3.70 -13.13
CA LEU A 59 3.19 3.43 -11.73
C LEU A 59 1.93 3.50 -10.86
N LEU A 60 1.66 2.43 -10.10
CA LEU A 60 0.66 2.42 -9.05
C LEU A 60 1.35 2.14 -7.70
N LEU A 61 1.25 3.08 -6.78
CA LEU A 61 1.66 2.88 -5.38
C LEU A 61 0.41 2.52 -4.58
N ILE A 62 0.40 1.34 -3.99
CA ILE A 62 -0.65 0.85 -3.10
C ILE A 62 -0.06 0.80 -1.70
N GLU A 63 -0.70 1.49 -0.77
CA GLU A 63 -0.31 1.39 0.64
C GLU A 63 -1.21 0.38 1.35
N ASP A 64 -0.59 -0.48 2.16
CA ASP A 64 -1.29 -1.16 3.23
C ASP A 64 -1.54 -0.14 4.34
N PHE A 65 -2.75 0.41 4.34
CA PHE A 65 -3.19 1.33 5.39
C PHE A 65 -3.18 0.67 6.78
N ASN A 66 -3.00 -0.65 6.89
CA ASN A 66 -3.18 -1.43 8.12
C ASN A 66 -4.49 -1.05 8.83
N ALA A 67 -5.47 -0.68 8.02
CA ALA A 67 -6.78 -0.26 8.44
C ALA A 67 -7.51 -1.49 8.94
N ARG A 68 -7.64 -1.63 10.26
CA ARG A 68 -8.65 -2.52 10.83
C ARG A 68 -9.95 -1.79 10.65
N VAL A 69 -10.73 -2.18 9.66
CA VAL A 69 -12.05 -1.63 9.46
C VAL A 69 -13.03 -2.49 10.27
N GLY A 70 -13.53 -1.92 11.36
CA GLY A 70 -14.37 -2.66 12.30
C GLY A 70 -15.83 -2.71 11.91
N ARG A 71 -16.64 -3.38 12.74
CA ARG A 71 -18.09 -3.53 12.53
C ARG A 71 -18.84 -2.19 12.43
N ASP A 72 -18.32 -1.14 13.08
CA ASP A 72 -18.88 0.22 13.08
C ASP A 72 -18.61 0.94 11.75
N ASN A 73 -19.15 0.42 10.64
CA ASN A 73 -18.89 0.93 9.30
C ASN A 73 -20.15 1.22 8.48
N ASP A 74 -21.14 1.85 9.11
CA ASP A 74 -22.37 2.27 8.44
C ASP A 74 -22.14 3.34 7.35
N LYS A 75 -20.91 3.85 7.23
CA LYS A 75 -20.53 4.92 6.30
C LYS A 75 -20.06 4.42 4.93
N TRP A 76 -19.70 3.13 4.78
CA TRP A 76 -19.08 2.61 3.53
C TRP A 76 -19.66 1.26 3.05
N PRO A 77 -20.99 1.13 2.85
CA PRO A 77 -21.65 -0.15 2.55
C PRO A 77 -21.25 -0.78 1.19
N LEU A 78 -20.71 0.02 0.26
CA LEU A 78 -20.28 -0.44 -1.08
C LEU A 78 -18.84 -0.95 -1.11
N VAL A 79 -18.02 -0.55 -0.13
CA VAL A 79 -16.57 -0.82 -0.11
C VAL A 79 -16.23 -1.98 0.82
N MET A 80 -17.09 -2.27 1.81
CA MET A 80 -16.73 -3.10 2.95
C MET A 80 -17.67 -4.29 3.14
N GLY A 81 -17.09 -5.47 3.38
CA GLY A 81 -17.81 -6.73 3.56
C GLY A 81 -18.39 -6.93 4.97
N LYS A 82 -19.50 -7.66 5.05
CA LYS A 82 -20.31 -7.90 6.28
C LYS A 82 -19.64 -8.66 7.43
N HIS A 83 -18.36 -9.00 7.35
CA HIS A 83 -17.68 -9.93 8.28
C HIS A 83 -16.56 -9.29 9.11
N GLY A 84 -16.65 -7.99 9.41
CA GLY A 84 -15.70 -7.34 10.34
C GLY A 84 -15.81 -7.92 11.75
N ILE A 85 -14.72 -8.50 12.25
CA ILE A 85 -14.67 -9.19 13.56
C ILE A 85 -14.40 -8.20 14.71
N GLU A 86 -13.82 -7.03 14.44
CA GLU A 86 -13.20 -6.18 15.48
C GLU A 86 -13.63 -4.69 15.38
N LYS A 87 -13.11 -3.80 16.24
CA LYS A 87 -13.38 -2.35 16.21
C LYS A 87 -12.46 -1.62 15.24
N CYS A 88 -12.97 -0.57 14.60
CA CYS A 88 -12.22 0.22 13.62
C CYS A 88 -11.05 0.93 14.32
N ASN A 89 -9.82 0.81 13.80
CA ASN A 89 -8.67 1.56 14.31
C ASN A 89 -8.57 2.95 13.63
N SER A 90 -7.72 3.83 14.16
CA SER A 90 -7.55 5.20 13.63
C SER A 90 -7.18 5.22 12.14
N ASN A 91 -6.44 4.21 11.68
CA ASN A 91 -6.03 4.08 10.28
C ASN A 91 -7.19 3.65 9.38
N GLY A 92 -8.14 2.86 9.89
CA GLY A 92 -9.38 2.54 9.19
C GLY A 92 -10.31 3.74 9.03
N ALA A 93 -10.30 4.67 9.98
CA ALA A 93 -11.04 5.92 9.86
C ALA A 93 -10.45 6.85 8.78
N SER A 94 -9.13 6.90 8.63
CA SER A 94 -8.47 7.73 7.62
C SER A 94 -8.50 7.10 6.22
N ALA A 95 -8.43 5.77 6.10
CA ALA A 95 -8.53 5.08 4.82
C ALA A 95 -9.87 5.33 4.11
N GLY A 96 -10.98 5.45 4.86
CA GLY A 96 -12.28 5.81 4.29
C GLY A 96 -12.34 7.23 3.72
N SER A 97 -11.45 8.13 4.12
CA SER A 97 -11.43 9.52 3.65
C SER A 97 -10.63 9.72 2.35
N VAL A 98 -9.99 8.67 1.82
CA VAL A 98 -9.20 8.74 0.57
C VAL A 98 -10.00 8.09 -0.56
N LEU A 99 -11.03 8.81 -1.02
CA LEU A 99 -11.65 8.69 -2.33
C LEU A 99 -11.91 10.09 -2.88
#